data_AF-A0A518H814-F1
#
_entry.id   AF-A0A518H814-F1
#
_cell.length_a   1.000
_cell.length_b   1.000
_cell.length_c   1.000
_cell.angle_alpha   90.00
_cell.angle_beta   90.00
_cell.angle_gamma   90.00
#
_symmetry.space_group_name_H-M   'P 1'
#
loop_
_entity.id
_entity.type
_entity.pdbx_description
1 polymer ?
#
loop_
_entity_poly.entity_id
_entity_poly.type
_entity_poly.pdbx_seq_one_letter_code
_entity_poly.pdbx_strand_id
1 'polypeptide(L)'
;MTLNPADVYQAWCHQRGYVCLIQEIGGRLTRPGDTFGAAYVVGCFDDLDAMERAYDSHRGASGWALDGPAGLPTGYRGVDGDGSGPDDR
;
A
#
# COMPACT_ATOMS: atom_id res chain seq x y z
N MET A 1 1.85 5.33 7.74
CA MET A 1 2.70 4.13 7.50
C MET A 1 1.95 3.14 6.64
N THR A 2 2.60 2.55 5.63
CA THR A 2 2.02 1.47 4.83
C THR A 2 1.89 0.19 5.64
N LEU A 3 0.70 -0.40 5.66
CA LEU A 3 0.37 -1.61 6.41
C LEU A 3 1.09 -2.86 5.88
N ASN A 4 1.37 -2.92 4.58
CA ASN A 4 2.25 -3.92 3.96
C ASN A 4 3.47 -3.25 3.30
N PRO A 5 4.68 -3.37 3.88
CA PRO A 5 5.89 -2.76 3.34
C PRO A 5 6.27 -3.19 1.91
N ALA A 6 5.78 -4.35 1.45
CA ALA A 6 6.07 -4.85 0.10
C ALA A 6 5.22 -4.17 -1.01
N ASP A 7 4.31 -3.26 -0.64
CA ASP A 7 3.56 -2.43 -1.59
C ASP A 7 4.29 -1.15 -2.01
N VAL A 8 5.35 -0.77 -1.28
CA VAL A 8 5.97 0.55 -1.44
C VAL A 8 7.49 0.50 -1.37
N TYR A 9 8.14 1.40 -2.09
CA TYR A 9 9.52 1.80 -1.81
C TYR A 9 9.53 2.95 -0.80
N GLN A 10 10.55 3.00 0.06
CA GLN A 10 10.59 3.90 1.21
C GLN A 10 11.88 4.74 1.21
N ALA A 11 11.74 6.03 1.48
CA ALA A 11 12.86 6.94 1.66
C ALA A 11 12.61 7.93 2.80
N TRP A 12 13.69 8.38 3.45
CA TRP A 12 13.63 9.33 4.57
C TRP A 12 14.33 10.63 4.20
N CYS A 13 13.74 11.77 4.55
CA CYS A 13 14.31 13.10 4.38
C CYS A 13 14.16 13.93 5.66
N HIS A 14 15.16 14.76 6.01
CA HIS A 14 15.20 15.46 7.32
C HIS A 14 15.60 16.95 7.26
N GLN A 15 15.50 17.62 6.10
CA GLN A 15 16.08 18.97 5.92
C GLN A 15 15.21 20.15 6.43
N ARG A 16 14.08 19.91 7.11
CA ARG A 16 13.08 20.96 7.40
C ARG A 16 12.56 21.01 8.84
N GLY A 17 13.34 20.48 9.80
CA GLY A 17 12.90 20.45 11.22
C GLY A 17 11.84 19.38 11.51
N TYR A 18 11.61 18.46 10.57
CA TYR A 18 10.82 17.25 10.74
C TYR A 18 11.46 16.12 9.94
N VAL A 19 11.10 14.88 10.29
CA VAL A 19 11.43 13.69 9.50
C VAL A 19 10.26 13.39 8.57
N CYS A 20 10.53 13.37 7.27
CA CYS A 20 9.58 12.97 6.24
C CYS A 20 9.85 11.51 5.86
N LEU A 21 8.83 10.66 5.92
CA LEU A 21 8.82 9.36 5.29
C LEU A 21 8.09 9.46 3.94
N ILE A 22 8.81 9.24 2.85
CA ILE A 22 8.26 9.18 1.50
C ILE A 22 7.99 7.71 1.18
N GLN A 23 6.78 7.41 0.73
CA GLN A 23 6.35 6.07 0.34
C GLN A 23 5.82 6.09 -1.09
N GLU A 24 6.55 5.49 -2.02
CA GLU A 24 6.16 5.40 -3.43
C GLU A 24 5.57 4.01 -3.70
N ILE A 25 4.36 3.96 -4.27
CA ILE A 25 3.71 2.69 -4.60
C ILE A 25 4.41 2.08 -5.81
N GLY A 26 4.90 0.85 -5.67
CA GLY A 26 5.70 0.21 -6.71
C GLY A 26 6.21 -1.17 -6.34
N GLY A 27 7.07 -1.73 -7.19
CA GLY A 27 7.70 -3.05 -6.97
C GLY A 27 6.83 -4.24 -7.39
N ARG A 28 5.64 -3.98 -7.96
CA ARG A 28 4.76 -5.00 -8.54
C ARG A 28 4.57 -4.72 -10.02
N LEU A 29 4.57 -5.78 -10.82
CA LEU A 29 4.20 -5.70 -12.23
C LEU A 29 2.71 -5.35 -12.33
N THR A 30 2.38 -4.42 -13.22
CA THR A 30 1.01 -4.02 -13.53
C THR A 30 0.76 -4.15 -15.04
N ARG A 31 -0.51 -4.31 -15.41
CA ARG A 31 -0.99 -4.40 -16.79
C ARG A 31 -2.01 -3.30 -17.07
N PRO A 32 -2.26 -2.96 -18.34
CA PRO A 32 -3.34 -2.05 -18.70
C PRO A 32 -4.68 -2.53 -18.13
N GLY A 33 -5.37 -1.65 -17.40
CA GLY A 33 -6.64 -1.96 -16.74
C GLY A 33 -6.52 -2.44 -15.30
N ASP A 34 -5.31 -2.71 -14.81
CA ASP A 34 -5.09 -3.02 -13.40
C ASP A 34 -5.34 -1.79 -12.52
N THR A 35 -5.82 -2.05 -11.31
CA THR A 35 -5.79 -1.08 -10.22
C THR A 35 -4.67 -1.49 -9.28
N PHE A 36 -3.89 -0.53 -8.80
CA PHE A 36 -2.87 -0.76 -7.78
C PHE A 36 -2.95 0.30 -6.70
N GLY A 37 -2.51 -0.05 -5.50
CA GLY A 37 -2.63 0.78 -4.33
C GLY A 37 -1.90 0.15 -3.14
N ALA A 38 -1.94 0.85 -2.02
CA ALA A 38 -1.44 0.35 -0.75
C ALA A 38 -2.38 0.81 0.37
N ALA A 39 -2.43 0.08 1.47
CA ALA A 39 -3.19 0.49 2.65
C ALA A 39 -2.27 1.18 3.67
N TYR A 40 -2.79 2.21 4.33
CA TYR A 40 -2.00 3.05 5.24
C TYR A 40 -2.72 3.27 6.57
N VAL A 41 -1.94 3.34 7.66
CA VAL A 41 -2.33 4.06 8.87
C VAL A 41 -2.00 5.53 8.69
N VAL A 42 -3.00 6.38 8.87
CA VAL A 42 -2.88 7.85 8.81
C VAL A 42 -3.50 8.41 10.09
N GLY A 43 -2.75 9.22 10.81
CA GLY A 43 -3.20 9.82 12.06
C GLY A 43 -2.15 10.71 12.71
N CYS A 44 -2.61 11.51 13.69
CA CYS A 44 -1.74 12.20 14.63
C CYS A 44 -1.73 11.39 15.93
N PHE A 45 -0.55 11.08 16.44
CA PHE A 45 -0.36 10.26 17.63
C PHE A 45 0.51 11.03 18.62
N ASP A 46 0.15 10.97 19.90
CA ASP A 46 0.89 11.64 20.97
C ASP A 46 2.13 10.85 21.41
N ASP A 47 2.15 9.54 21.16
CA ASP A 47 3.26 8.64 21.47
C ASP A 47 3.44 7.53 20.43
N LEU A 48 4.65 6.94 20.40
CA LEU A 48 5.00 5.89 19.45
C LEU A 48 4.22 4.60 19.70
N ASP A 49 3.97 4.23 20.95
CA ASP A 49 3.29 2.98 21.27
C ASP A 49 1.83 2.99 20.75
N ALA A 50 1.16 4.15 20.80
CA ALA A 50 -0.18 4.33 20.23
C ALA A 50 -0.18 4.18 18.71
N MET A 51 0.82 4.75 18.04
CA MET A 51 1.01 4.60 16.60
C MET A 51 1.30 3.13 16.23
N GLU A 52 2.17 2.45 16.98
CA GLU A 52 2.54 1.04 16.76
C GLU A 52 1.34 0.10 16.97
N ARG A 53 0.56 0.29 18.05
CA ARG A 53 -0.68 -0.47 18.26
C ARG A 53 -1.68 -0.31 17.11
N ALA A 54 -1.86 0.91 16.61
CA ALA A 54 -2.73 1.17 15.47
C ALA A 54 -2.21 0.47 14.20
N TYR A 55 -0.90 0.47 13.99
CA TYR A 55 -0.24 -0.23 12.88
C TYR A 55 -0.41 -1.76 12.98
N ASP A 56 -0.05 -2.35 14.11
CA ASP A 56 -0.02 -3.80 14.28
C ASP A 56 -1.42 -4.44 14.18
N SER A 57 -2.46 -3.71 14.58
CA SER A 57 -3.85 -4.18 14.45
C SER A 57 -4.30 -4.45 13.00
N HIS A 58 -3.61 -3.91 11.99
CA HIS A 58 -3.95 -4.08 10.57
C HIS A 58 -2.74 -4.44 9.69
N ARG A 59 -1.64 -4.87 10.32
CA ARG A 59 -0.38 -5.16 9.62
C ARG A 59 -0.57 -6.24 8.57
N GLY A 60 0.05 -6.04 7.41
CA GLY A 60 -0.01 -6.94 6.26
C GLY A 60 -1.14 -6.67 5.27
N ALA A 61 -2.09 -5.79 5.59
CA ALA A 61 -3.13 -5.40 4.65
C ALA A 61 -2.56 -4.56 3.48
N SER A 62 -2.96 -4.87 2.24
CA SER A 62 -2.60 -4.13 1.02
C SER A 62 -3.75 -3.29 0.45
N GLY A 63 -4.98 -3.48 0.96
CA GLY A 63 -6.15 -2.73 0.50
C GLY A 63 -7.41 -3.12 1.26
N TRP A 64 -8.49 -2.41 0.98
CA TRP A 64 -9.82 -2.68 1.52
C TRP A 64 -10.77 -2.96 0.37
N ALA A 65 -11.57 -4.00 0.50
CA ALA A 65 -12.73 -4.20 -0.35
C ALA A 65 -13.91 -3.50 0.30
N LEU A 66 -14.63 -2.68 -0.47
CA LEU A 66 -15.89 -2.11 -0.01
C LEU A 66 -17.02 -3.01 -0.50
N ASP A 67 -17.93 -3.37 0.40
CA ASP A 67 -19.18 -3.98 -0.01
C ASP A 67 -20.02 -2.90 -0.73
N GLY A 68 -20.30 -3.12 -2.02
CA GLY A 68 -21.00 -2.16 -2.86
C GLY A 68 -21.48 -2.76 -4.18
N PRO A 69 -22.39 -2.06 -4.91
CA PRO A 69 -22.89 -2.55 -6.18
C PRO A 69 -21.75 -2.66 -7.20
N ALA A 70 -21.70 -3.79 -7.92
CA ALA A 70 -20.62 -4.18 -8.84
C ALA A 70 -20.29 -3.17 -9.97
N GLY A 71 -21.14 -2.16 -10.19
CA GLY A 71 -20.95 -1.09 -11.18
C GLY A 71 -20.23 0.16 -10.67
N LEU A 72 -19.86 0.22 -9.39
CA LEU A 72 -19.07 1.31 -8.81
C LEU A 72 -17.69 0.79 -8.43
N PRO A 73 -16.60 1.55 -8.68
CA PRO A 73 -15.25 1.08 -8.43
C PRO A 73 -15.04 0.83 -6.94
N THR A 74 -15.03 -0.45 -6.53
CA THR A 74 -15.01 -0.84 -5.11
C THR A 74 -14.03 -1.98 -4.79
N GLY A 75 -13.05 -2.29 -5.67
CA GLY A 75 -12.02 -3.27 -5.33
C GLY A 75 -10.77 -3.24 -6.20
N TYR A 76 -9.62 -3.37 -5.54
CA TYR A 76 -8.35 -3.77 -6.15
C TYR A 76 -8.52 -5.15 -6.80
N ARG A 77 -8.35 -5.24 -8.12
CA ARG A 77 -8.21 -6.53 -8.83
C ARG A 77 -6.72 -6.80 -8.98
N GLY A 78 -6.16 -7.56 -8.04
CA GLY A 78 -4.78 -8.03 -8.15
C GLY A 78 -4.61 -9.03 -9.29
N VAL A 79 -3.36 -9.24 -9.71
CA VAL A 79 -2.97 -10.35 -10.59
C VAL A 79 -2.79 -11.62 -9.76
N ASP A 80 -3.35 -12.74 -10.21
CA ASP A 80 -3.04 -14.06 -9.67
C ASP A 80 -1.54 -14.32 -9.84
N GLY A 81 -0.87 -14.64 -8.74
CA GLY A 81 0.57 -14.86 -8.73
C GLY A 81 0.94 -16.20 -9.37
N ASP A 82 1.12 -16.23 -10.68
CA ASP A 82 2.08 -17.13 -11.33
C ASP A 82 2.91 -16.39 -12.39
N GLY A 83 4.22 -16.35 -12.16
CA GLY A 83 5.19 -15.69 -13.03
C GLY A 83 5.46 -16.47 -14.31
N SER A 84 4.43 -16.79 -15.10
CA SER A 84 4.59 -17.45 -16.40
C SER A 84 3.70 -16.81 -17.47
N GLY A 85 4.08 -15.60 -17.91
CA GLY A 85 3.62 -15.02 -19.18
C GLY A 85 4.77 -15.05 -20.19
N PRO A 86 4.51 -15.34 -21.48
CA PRO A 86 5.55 -15.67 -22.45
C PRO A 86 6.42 -14.45 -22.76
N ASP A 87 7.73 -14.70 -22.79
CA ASP A 87 8.76 -13.85 -23.39
C ASP A 87 8.31 -13.46 -24.81
N ASP A 88 8.04 -12.17 -25.05
CA ASP A 88 7.74 -11.64 -26.37
C ASP A 88 8.87 -10.73 -26.82
N ARG A 89 9.45 -11.14 -27.95
CA ARG A 89 10.63 -10.57 -28.61
C ARG A 89 10.32 -9.27 -29.33
#